data_AF-A0A3A8Z848-F1
#
_entry.id   AF-A0A3A8Z848-F1
#
_cell.length_a   1.000
_cell.length_b   1.000
_cell.length_c   1.000
_cell.angle_alpha   90.00
_cell.angle_beta   90.00
_cell.angle_gamma   90.00
#
_symmetry.space_group_name_H-M   'P 1'
#
loop_
_entity.id
_entity.type
_entity.pdbx_description
1 polymer ?
#
loop_
_entity_poly.entity_id
_entity_poly.type
_entity_poly.pdbx_seq_one_letter_code
_entity_poly.pdbx_strand_id
1 'polypeptide(L)'
;MTELDRLYADYEEQFRQMERRRRPGEGMFGLGRGPGDHPCHGQFAQDMEELLQRYAVQSPSPEETAQALDYICFAPLSRRDNAVYWMMVAVHAYTLPLAERLDPEDAAGLLRRYQTAFPKSGWLPAQIELGRTLKKRAATMR
;
A
#
# COMPACT_ATOMS: atom_id res chain seq x y z
N MET A 1 15.84 -6.64 -7.96
CA MET A 1 14.94 -5.50 -7.67
C MET A 1 13.76 -5.62 -8.61
N THR A 2 12.60 -5.92 -8.06
CA THR A 2 11.33 -6.10 -8.78
C THR A 2 10.81 -4.75 -9.29
N GLU A 3 9.79 -4.77 -10.17
CA GLU A 3 9.11 -3.55 -10.62
C GLU A 3 8.44 -2.81 -9.46
N LEU A 4 7.89 -3.58 -8.51
CA LEU A 4 7.32 -3.06 -7.26
C LEU A 4 8.36 -2.34 -6.40
N ASP A 5 9.55 -2.92 -6.22
CA ASP A 5 10.64 -2.29 -5.46
C ASP A 5 11.05 -0.94 -6.08
N ARG A 6 11.12 -0.88 -7.41
CA ARG A 6 11.46 0.35 -8.16
C ARG A 6 10.40 1.41 -7.92
N LEU A 7 9.13 1.05 -8.03
CA LEU A 7 8.02 2.00 -7.84
C LEU A 7 8.05 2.66 -6.45
N TYR A 8 8.27 1.87 -5.39
CA TYR A 8 8.40 2.42 -4.04
C TYR A 8 9.66 3.29 -3.88
N ALA A 9 10.81 2.85 -4.41
CA ALA A 9 12.05 3.62 -4.34
C ALA A 9 11.95 4.97 -5.07
N ASP A 10 11.34 4.98 -6.25
CA ASP A 10 11.13 6.17 -7.06
C ASP A 10 10.16 7.14 -6.37
N TYR A 11 9.08 6.63 -5.81
CA TYR A 11 8.14 7.44 -5.03
C TYR A 11 8.79 8.08 -3.81
N GLU A 12 9.56 7.32 -3.04
CA GLU A 12 10.30 7.85 -1.88
C GLU A 12 11.31 8.93 -2.31
N GLU A 13 12.03 8.71 -3.41
CA GLU A 13 12.99 9.69 -3.90
C GLU A 13 12.30 10.98 -4.38
N GLN A 14 11.20 10.87 -5.12
CA GLN A 14 10.41 12.03 -5.55
C GLN A 14 9.90 12.83 -4.35
N PHE A 15 9.35 12.13 -3.34
CA PHE A 15 8.89 12.78 -2.11
C PHE A 15 10.05 13.49 -1.39
N ARG A 16 11.21 12.83 -1.23
CA ARG A 16 12.41 13.45 -0.61
C ARG A 16 12.91 14.65 -1.39
N GLN A 17 12.81 14.66 -2.71
CA GLN A 17 13.21 15.82 -3.53
C GLN A 17 12.26 16.99 -3.35
N MET A 18 10.95 16.74 -3.24
CA MET A 18 9.95 17.78 -2.99
C MET A 18 10.12 18.38 -1.58
N GLU A 19 10.29 17.54 -0.56
CA GLU A 19 10.55 18.01 0.80
C GLU A 19 11.85 18.82 0.91
N ARG A 20 12.90 18.44 0.19
CA ARG A 20 14.17 19.21 0.15
C ARG A 20 14.01 20.59 -0.52
N ARG A 21 13.07 20.73 -1.45
CA ARG A 21 12.80 22.00 -2.17
C ARG A 21 11.79 22.88 -1.45
N ARG A 22 11.08 22.36 -0.45
CA ARG A 22 10.06 23.07 0.31
C ARG A 22 10.67 24.24 1.08
N ARG A 23 10.01 25.40 1.05
CA ARG A 23 10.46 26.57 1.81
C ARG A 23 10.13 26.41 3.30
N PRO A 24 10.97 26.90 4.21
CA PRO A 24 10.62 26.95 5.63
C PRO A 24 9.30 27.71 5.84
N GLY A 25 8.35 27.10 6.54
CA GLY A 25 7.02 27.68 6.79
C GLY A 25 5.98 27.46 5.69
N GLU A 26 6.34 26.82 4.57
CA GLU A 26 5.38 26.45 3.52
C GLU A 26 4.41 25.36 4.02
N GLY A 27 3.11 25.64 3.95
CA GLY A 27 2.05 24.82 4.55
C GLY A 27 1.75 25.14 6.01
N MET A 28 2.48 26.05 6.65
CA MET A 28 2.18 26.54 8.00
C MET A 28 0.96 27.48 7.93
N PHE A 29 0.03 27.39 8.88
CA PHE A 29 -1.22 28.15 8.90
C PHE A 29 -2.15 27.95 7.68
N GLY A 30 -2.00 26.84 6.94
CA GLY A 30 -2.83 26.56 5.75
C GLY A 30 -2.48 27.41 4.52
N LEU A 31 -1.35 28.13 4.55
CA LEU A 31 -0.84 28.87 3.40
C LEU A 31 0.15 28.00 2.62
N GLY A 32 -0.28 27.49 1.46
CA GLY A 32 0.50 26.62 0.58
C GLY A 32 0.12 25.15 0.65
N ARG A 33 0.78 24.30 -0.16
CA ARG A 33 0.56 22.85 -0.20
C ARG A 33 1.44 22.17 0.84
N GLY A 34 0.85 21.35 1.71
CA GLY A 34 1.58 20.59 2.71
C GLY A 34 2.23 19.33 2.11
N PRO A 35 3.04 18.58 2.89
CA PRO A 35 3.66 17.35 2.43
C PRO A 35 2.66 16.32 1.90
N GLY A 36 1.42 16.30 2.42
CA GLY A 36 0.35 15.41 1.95
C GLY A 36 -0.30 15.81 0.62
N ASP A 37 -0.01 17.01 0.11
CA ASP A 37 -0.54 17.54 -1.16
C ASP A 37 0.47 17.41 -2.31
N HIS A 38 1.60 16.75 -2.06
CA HIS A 38 2.64 16.55 -3.06
C HIS A 38 2.11 15.71 -4.23
N PRO A 39 2.30 16.13 -5.48
CA PRO A 39 1.74 15.45 -6.64
C PRO A 39 2.28 14.02 -6.84
N CYS A 40 3.46 13.72 -6.27
CA CYS A 40 4.02 12.36 -6.31
C CYS A 40 3.11 11.32 -5.63
N HIS A 41 2.24 11.72 -4.71
CA HIS A 41 1.27 10.82 -4.08
C HIS A 41 0.24 10.29 -5.08
N GLY A 42 -0.33 11.18 -5.89
CA GLY A 42 -1.30 10.81 -6.92
C GLY A 42 -0.67 9.96 -8.02
N GLN A 43 0.54 10.32 -8.45
CA GLN A 43 1.28 9.55 -9.46
C GLN A 43 1.59 8.13 -8.95
N PHE A 44 2.11 8.01 -7.72
CA PHE A 44 2.38 6.70 -7.12
C PHE A 44 1.14 5.83 -7.01
N ALA A 45 -0.01 6.41 -6.63
CA ALA A 45 -1.27 5.67 -6.54
C ALA A 45 -1.70 5.13 -7.91
N GLN A 46 -1.62 5.96 -8.95
CA GLN A 46 -1.94 5.56 -10.33
C GLN A 46 -0.99 4.47 -10.84
N ASP A 47 0.32 4.66 -10.69
CA ASP A 47 1.33 3.70 -11.14
C ASP A 47 1.18 2.35 -10.41
N MET A 48 0.81 2.38 -9.13
CA MET A 48 0.53 1.19 -8.34
C MET A 48 -0.71 0.46 -8.85
N GLU A 49 -1.79 1.18 -9.11
CA GLU A 49 -3.01 0.61 -9.67
C GLU A 49 -2.74 -0.07 -11.02
N GLU A 50 -2.05 0.61 -11.93
CA GLU A 50 -1.67 0.07 -13.24
C GLU A 50 -0.76 -1.17 -13.13
N LEU A 51 0.21 -1.15 -12.22
CA LEU A 51 1.09 -2.28 -11.96
C LEU A 51 0.30 -3.50 -11.46
N LEU A 52 -0.59 -3.32 -10.48
CA LEU A 52 -1.36 -4.42 -9.90
C LEU A 52 -2.43 -4.96 -10.86
N GLN A 53 -3.02 -4.10 -11.70
CA GLN A 53 -3.90 -4.54 -12.78
C GLN A 53 -3.15 -5.41 -13.79
N ARG A 54 -1.93 -5.02 -14.20
CA ARG A 54 -1.08 -5.84 -15.08
C ARG A 54 -0.73 -7.17 -14.44
N TYR A 55 -0.33 -7.19 -13.17
CA TYR A 55 -0.09 -8.44 -12.46
C TYR A 55 -1.34 -9.31 -12.41
N ALA A 56 -2.50 -8.77 -12.07
CA ALA A 56 -3.74 -9.55 -12.05
C ALA A 56 -4.04 -10.21 -13.41
N VAL A 57 -3.79 -9.53 -14.53
CA VAL A 57 -3.96 -10.09 -15.88
C VAL A 57 -2.94 -11.18 -16.19
N GLN A 58 -1.68 -10.99 -15.81
CA GLN A 58 -0.60 -11.96 -16.06
C GLN A 58 -0.73 -13.25 -15.25
N SER A 59 -1.65 -13.31 -14.28
CA SER A 59 -1.91 -14.48 -13.45
C SER A 59 -0.64 -15.01 -12.77
N PRO A 60 -0.02 -14.21 -11.88
CA PRO A 60 1.15 -14.61 -11.12
C PRO A 60 0.90 -15.90 -10.37
N SER A 61 1.98 -16.63 -10.09
CA SER A 61 1.94 -17.77 -9.20
C SER A 61 1.42 -17.36 -7.81
N PRO A 62 0.91 -18.32 -7.01
CA PRO A 62 0.51 -18.06 -5.63
C PRO A 62 1.64 -17.43 -4.81
N GLU A 63 2.88 -17.90 -5.00
CA GLU A 63 4.07 -17.38 -4.33
C GLU A 63 4.34 -15.91 -4.69
N GLU A 64 4.36 -15.56 -5.98
CA GLU A 64 4.54 -14.18 -6.42
C GLU A 64 3.42 -13.26 -5.91
N THR A 65 2.18 -13.75 -5.89
CA THR A 65 1.03 -13.02 -5.34
C THR A 65 1.22 -12.74 -3.85
N ALA A 66 1.61 -13.75 -3.08
CA ALA A 66 1.84 -13.63 -1.66
C ALA A 66 3.00 -12.66 -1.36
N GLN A 67 4.11 -12.75 -2.10
CA GLN A 67 5.27 -11.86 -1.95
C GLN A 67 4.90 -10.40 -2.26
N ALA A 68 4.17 -10.13 -3.34
CA ALA A 68 3.74 -8.78 -3.69
C ALA A 68 2.80 -8.18 -2.62
N LEU A 69 1.82 -8.96 -2.17
CA LEU A 69 0.90 -8.54 -1.12
C LEU A 69 1.62 -8.27 0.20
N ASP A 70 2.58 -9.12 0.56
CA ASP A 70 3.40 -8.94 1.76
C ASP A 70 4.14 -7.61 1.72
N TYR A 71 4.86 -7.38 0.62
CA TYR A 71 5.63 -6.16 0.42
C TYR A 71 4.74 -4.92 0.54
N ILE A 72 3.63 -4.87 -0.21
CA ILE A 72 2.73 -3.70 -0.24
C ILE A 72 2.13 -3.44 1.14
N CYS A 73 1.65 -4.48 1.81
CA CYS A 73 0.96 -4.34 3.09
C CYS A 73 1.87 -3.85 4.22
N PHE A 74 3.16 -4.20 4.18
CA PHE A 74 4.08 -3.96 5.29
C PHE A 74 5.14 -2.88 5.02
N ALA A 75 5.36 -2.47 3.77
CA ALA A 75 6.19 -1.32 3.42
C ALA A 75 5.87 -0.04 4.23
N PRO A 76 4.59 0.35 4.45
CA PRO A 76 4.26 1.57 5.20
C PRO A 76 4.81 1.57 6.64
N LEU A 77 5.02 0.40 7.26
CA LEU A 77 5.41 0.31 8.67
C LEU A 77 6.76 0.98 8.96
N SER A 78 7.64 1.04 7.97
CA SER A 78 8.95 1.69 8.06
C SER A 78 8.91 3.22 7.95
N ARG A 79 7.72 3.81 7.79
CA ARG A 79 7.50 5.23 7.44
C ARG A 79 6.39 5.93 8.24
N ARG A 80 5.97 5.36 9.38
CA ARG A 80 4.78 5.84 10.15
C ARG A 80 4.77 7.33 10.51
N ASP A 81 5.95 7.95 10.55
CA ASP A 81 6.20 9.35 10.88
C ASP A 81 6.21 10.30 9.67
N ASN A 82 6.03 9.77 8.45
CA ASN A 82 6.12 10.53 7.20
C ASN A 82 4.77 10.55 6.46
N ALA A 83 4.47 11.66 5.77
CA ALA A 83 3.28 11.81 4.94
C ALA A 83 3.11 10.70 3.88
N VAL A 84 4.22 10.07 3.43
CA VAL A 84 4.15 8.92 2.51
C VAL A 84 3.39 7.73 3.09
N TYR A 85 3.36 7.56 4.42
CA TYR A 85 2.67 6.46 5.10
C TYR A 85 1.22 6.35 4.67
N TRP A 86 0.49 7.47 4.70
CA TRP A 86 -0.94 7.47 4.44
C TRP A 86 -1.25 7.04 3.01
N MET A 87 -0.44 7.50 2.05
CA MET A 87 -0.61 7.09 0.66
C MET A 87 -0.23 5.62 0.45
N MET A 88 0.85 5.14 1.09
CA MET A 88 1.21 3.71 1.02
C MET A 88 0.12 2.82 1.64
N VAL A 89 -0.58 3.27 2.68
CA VAL A 89 -1.75 2.56 3.22
C VAL A 89 -2.96 2.66 2.29
N ALA A 90 -3.16 3.80 1.63
CA ALA A 90 -4.30 3.99 0.72
C ALA A 90 -4.27 3.00 -0.46
N VAL A 91 -3.08 2.77 -1.03
CA VAL A 91 -2.93 1.84 -2.17
C VAL A 91 -3.20 0.37 -1.82
N HIS A 92 -3.39 0.03 -0.54
CA HIS A 92 -3.86 -1.31 -0.15
C HIS A 92 -5.20 -1.66 -0.83
N ALA A 93 -6.03 -0.67 -1.17
CA ALA A 93 -7.29 -0.89 -1.90
C ALA A 93 -7.06 -1.50 -3.30
N TYR A 94 -5.92 -1.22 -3.94
CA TYR A 94 -5.60 -1.79 -5.25
C TYR A 94 -5.16 -3.26 -5.20
N THR A 95 -4.91 -3.79 -3.99
CA THR A 95 -4.47 -5.17 -3.80
C THR A 95 -5.61 -6.18 -3.77
N LEU A 96 -6.87 -5.73 -3.72
CA LEU A 96 -8.04 -6.59 -3.55
C LEU A 96 -8.12 -7.73 -4.59
N PRO A 97 -7.90 -7.50 -5.90
CA PRO A 97 -7.96 -8.58 -6.90
C PRO A 97 -6.90 -9.67 -6.67
N LEU A 98 -5.73 -9.32 -6.15
CA LEU A 98 -4.69 -10.27 -5.81
C LEU A 98 -5.04 -11.02 -4.52
N ALA A 99 -5.55 -10.31 -3.51
CA ALA A 99 -5.98 -10.91 -2.24
C ALA A 99 -7.11 -11.95 -2.42
N GLU A 100 -7.99 -11.77 -3.40
CA GLU A 100 -9.04 -12.74 -3.75
C GLU A 100 -8.50 -14.04 -4.34
N ARG A 101 -7.28 -14.02 -4.90
CA ARG A 101 -6.64 -15.16 -5.56
C ARG A 101 -5.70 -15.97 -4.67
N LEU A 102 -5.32 -15.43 -3.51
CA LEU A 102 -4.48 -16.13 -2.54
C LEU A 102 -5.04 -17.50 -2.16
N ASP A 103 -4.21 -18.45 -1.80
CA ASP A 103 -4.72 -19.67 -1.17
C ASP A 103 -5.35 -19.35 0.21
N PRO A 104 -6.35 -20.12 0.68
CA PRO A 104 -7.03 -19.83 1.94
C PRO A 104 -6.07 -19.75 3.14
N GLU A 105 -5.04 -20.60 3.15
CA GLU A 105 -4.01 -20.61 4.20
C GLU A 105 -3.17 -19.32 4.19
N ASP A 106 -2.71 -18.89 3.01
CA ASP A 106 -1.95 -17.66 2.84
C ASP A 106 -2.78 -16.42 3.20
N ALA A 107 -4.05 -16.39 2.80
CA ALA A 107 -4.98 -15.32 3.16
C ALA A 107 -5.16 -15.24 4.69
N ALA A 108 -5.27 -16.38 5.37
CA ALA A 108 -5.35 -16.44 6.83
C ALA A 108 -4.04 -15.98 7.49
N GLY A 109 -2.90 -16.39 6.95
CA GLY A 109 -1.57 -15.98 7.40
C GLY A 109 -1.34 -14.48 7.27
N LEU A 110 -1.64 -13.92 6.09
CA LEU A 110 -1.54 -12.49 5.84
C LEU A 110 -2.50 -11.70 6.74
N LEU A 111 -3.76 -12.13 6.88
CA LEU A 111 -4.72 -11.46 7.75
C LEU A 111 -4.25 -11.38 9.21
N ARG A 112 -3.70 -12.46 9.76
CA ARG A 112 -3.18 -12.47 11.13
C ARG A 112 -2.07 -11.43 11.30
N ARG A 113 -1.06 -11.47 10.42
CA ARG A 113 0.08 -10.54 10.47
C ARG A 113 -0.37 -9.10 10.27
N TYR A 114 -1.31 -8.87 9.36
CA TYR A 114 -1.88 -7.55 9.09
C TYR A 114 -2.61 -6.97 10.31
N GLN A 115 -3.38 -7.78 11.03
CA GLN A 115 -4.07 -7.36 12.27
C GLN A 115 -3.11 -7.10 13.44
N THR A 116 -1.98 -7.81 13.48
CA THR A 116 -0.91 -7.53 14.46
C THR A 116 -0.20 -6.22 14.15
N ALA A 117 0.09 -5.95 12.87
CA ALA A 117 0.79 -4.75 12.43
C ALA A 117 -0.07 -3.47 12.55
N PHE A 118 -1.37 -3.57 12.28
CA PHE A 118 -2.30 -2.46 12.24
C PHE A 118 -3.44 -2.67 13.23
N PRO A 119 -3.53 -1.88 14.33
CA PRO A 119 -4.65 -1.96 15.26
C PRO A 119 -5.99 -1.70 14.57
N LYS A 120 -6.95 -2.62 14.73
CA LYS A 120 -8.27 -2.55 14.07
C LYS A 120 -9.05 -1.27 14.38
N SER A 121 -8.85 -0.68 15.55
CA SER A 121 -9.53 0.56 15.97
C SER A 121 -9.18 1.76 15.10
N GLY A 122 -8.05 1.73 14.39
CA GLY A 122 -7.58 2.81 13.52
C GLY A 122 -7.57 2.46 12.04
N TRP A 123 -8.24 1.39 11.62
CA TRP A 123 -8.23 0.97 10.22
C TRP A 123 -8.93 2.00 9.32
N LEU A 124 -8.22 2.39 8.26
CA LEU A 124 -8.78 3.20 7.17
C LEU A 124 -9.63 2.35 6.21
N PRO A 125 -10.46 2.96 5.35
CA PRO A 125 -11.33 2.22 4.41
C PRO A 125 -10.60 1.14 3.62
N ALA A 126 -9.45 1.46 3.01
CA ALA A 126 -8.62 0.49 2.27
C ALA A 126 -8.21 -0.72 3.12
N GLN A 127 -7.89 -0.51 4.40
CA GLN A 127 -7.49 -1.57 5.33
C GLN A 127 -8.68 -2.42 5.77
N ILE A 128 -9.86 -1.79 5.96
CA ILE A 128 -11.11 -2.49 6.26
C ILE A 128 -11.48 -3.42 5.11
N GLU A 129 -11.43 -2.93 3.88
CA GLU A 129 -11.75 -3.70 2.68
C GLU A 129 -10.78 -4.87 2.51
N LEU A 130 -9.47 -4.63 2.56
CA LEU A 130 -8.47 -5.69 2.48
C LEU A 130 -8.67 -6.74 3.59
N GLY A 131 -8.85 -6.31 4.83
CA GLY A 131 -9.09 -7.22 5.96
C GLY A 131 -10.36 -8.06 5.80
N ARG A 132 -11.42 -7.51 5.20
CA ARG A 132 -12.65 -8.27 4.86
C ARG A 132 -12.40 -9.27 3.75
N THR A 133 -11.71 -8.88 2.68
CA THR A 133 -11.37 -9.75 1.55
C THR A 133 -10.53 -10.93 1.99
N LEU A 134 -9.46 -10.68 2.76
CA LEU A 134 -8.62 -11.75 3.32
C LEU A 134 -9.41 -12.68 4.25
N LYS A 135 -10.29 -12.12 5.09
CA LYS A 135 -11.15 -12.93 5.98
C LYS A 135 -12.11 -13.82 5.18
N LYS A 136 -12.72 -13.29 4.12
CA LYS A 136 -13.61 -14.05 3.24
C LYS A 136 -12.84 -15.18 2.55
N ARG A 137 -11.64 -14.88 2.04
CA ARG A 137 -10.81 -15.87 1.33
C ARG A 137 -10.31 -16.98 2.25
N ALA A 138 -9.88 -16.63 3.47
CA ALA A 138 -9.50 -17.62 4.49
C ALA A 138 -10.64 -18.57 4.86
N ALA A 139 -11.90 -18.10 4.81
CA ALA A 139 -13.07 -18.91 5.16
C ALA A 139 -13.47 -19.93 4.07
N THR A 140 -12.88 -19.87 2.87
CA THR A 140 -13.10 -20.84 1.78
C THR A 140 -12.41 -22.18 2.01
N MET A 141 -11.68 -22.35 3.12
CA MET A 141 -11.05 -23.61 3.56
C MET A 141 -12.08 -24.69 4.01
N ARG A 142 -13.33 -24.63 3.52
CA ARG A 142 -14.42 -25.54 3.89
C ARG A 142 -14.75 -26.51 2.78
#